data_AF-X1HN22-F1
#
_entry.id   AF-X1HN22-F1
#
_cell.length_a   1.000
_cell.length_b   1.000
_cell.length_c   1.000
_cell.angle_alpha   90.00
_cell.angle_beta   90.00
_cell.angle_gamma   90.00
#
_symmetry.space_group_name_H-M   'P 1'
#
loop_
_entity.id
_entity.type
_entity.pdbx_description
1 polymer ?
#
loop_
_entity_poly.entity_id
_entity_poly.type
_entity_poly.pdbx_seq_one_letter_code
_entity_poly.pdbx_strand_id
1 'polypeptide(L)' 'IVAYLKTKGQETVLPVELAKGVSYWIDKDAYIDILKSVFEQVLDSVGLDFDEFLGFTTLDQFF' A
#
# COMPACT_ATOMS: atom_id res chain seq x y z
N ILE A 1 -3.53 -5.71 21.01
CA ILE A 1 -3.39 -5.37 19.58
C ILE A 1 -2.15 -4.50 19.47
N VAL A 2 -1.23 -4.82 18.56
CA VAL A 2 -0.02 -4.01 18.29
C VAL A 2 -0.21 -3.38 16.92
N ALA A 3 -0.05 -2.05 16.83
CA ALA A 3 -0.28 -1.30 15.60
C ALA A 3 1.01 -0.60 15.16
N TYR A 4 1.34 -0.72 13.87
CA TYR A 4 2.57 -0.16 13.31
C TYR A 4 2.40 0.21 11.83
N LEU A 5 3.33 1.03 11.33
CA LEU A 5 3.44 1.46 9.94
C LEU A 5 4.70 0.87 9.31
N LYS A 6 4.62 0.49 8.03
CA LYS A 6 5.79 0.11 7.24
C LYS A 6 6.48 1.36 6.70
N THR A 7 7.75 1.53 7.01
CA THR A 7 8.55 2.70 6.65
C THR A 7 9.76 2.32 5.82
N LYS A 8 10.20 3.23 4.94
CA LYS A 8 11.45 3.12 4.20
C LYS A 8 12.59 3.66 5.07
N GLY A 9 13.58 2.83 5.38
CA GLY A 9 14.72 3.21 6.24
C GLY A 9 15.36 2.04 6.98
N GLN A 10 16.27 2.34 7.91
CA GLN A 10 16.93 1.32 8.75
C GLN A 10 15.93 0.62 9.68
N GLU A 11 14.99 1.38 10.25
CA GLU A 11 13.84 0.84 10.97
C GLU A 11 12.70 0.65 9.97
N THR A 12 12.41 -0.62 9.65
CA THR A 12 11.42 -0.97 8.61
C THR A 12 9.98 -0.94 9.10
N VAL A 13 9.77 -0.74 10.42
CA VAL A 13 8.48 -0.72 11.09
C VAL A 13 8.48 0.33 12.18
N LEU A 14 7.46 1.19 12.22
CA LEU A 14 7.29 2.25 13.21
C LEU A 14 5.98 2.05 14.00
N PRO A 15 6.02 1.95 15.34
CA PRO A 15 4.80 1.94 16.16
C PRO A 15 3.94 3.18 15.92
N VAL A 16 2.62 3.00 15.84
CA VAL A 16 1.68 4.09 15.53
C VAL A 16 1.73 5.19 16.60
N GLU A 17 2.05 4.85 17.84
CA GLU A 17 2.22 5.78 18.94
C GLU A 17 3.33 6.80 18.69
N LEU A 18 4.40 6.37 18.00
CA LEU A 18 5.57 7.21 17.66
C LEU A 18 5.40 7.93 16.32
N ALA A 19 4.48 7.48 15.47
CA ALA A 19 4.19 8.11 14.18
C ALA A 19 3.39 9.43 14.31
N LYS A 20 2.77 9.69 15.47
CA LYS A 20 1.90 10.86 15.65
C LYS A 20 2.70 12.16 15.64
N GLY A 21 2.41 13.05 14.70
CA GLY A 21 2.97 14.40 14.64
C GLY A 21 4.38 14.49 14.04
N VAL A 22 4.88 13.41 13.44
CA VAL A 22 6.18 13.36 12.77
C VAL A 22 5.98 12.99 11.30
N SER A 23 6.76 13.60 10.40
CA SER A 23 6.79 13.19 8.99
C SER A 23 7.68 11.96 8.84
N TYR A 24 7.15 10.89 8.26
CA TYR A 24 7.87 9.63 8.04
C TYR A 24 7.77 9.22 6.56
N TRP A 25 8.76 8.46 6.10
CA TRP A 25 8.76 7.95 4.74
C TRP A 25 8.06 6.59 4.71
N ILE A 26 6.80 6.58 4.27
CA ILE A 26 6.03 5.33 4.12
C ILE A 26 6.55 4.49 2.97
N ASP A 27 6.65 3.19 3.23
CA ASP A 27 6.93 2.20 2.20
C ASP A 27 5.67 1.86 1.41
N LYS A 28 5.31 2.74 0.48
CA LYS A 28 4.13 2.56 -0.37
C LYS A 28 4.19 1.26 -1.17
N ASP A 29 5.37 0.86 -1.62
CA ASP A 29 5.54 -0.34 -2.44
C ASP A 29 5.15 -1.59 -1.65
N ALA A 30 5.58 -1.68 -0.39
CA ALA A 30 5.17 -2.77 0.51
C ALA A 30 3.65 -2.84 0.72
N TYR A 31 2.95 -1.71 0.77
CA TYR A 31 1.48 -1.69 0.88
C TYR A 31 0.82 -2.09 -0.45
N ILE A 32 1.37 -1.67 -1.59
CA ILE A 32 0.88 -2.09 -2.91
C ILE A 32 1.08 -3.59 -3.10
N ASP A 33 2.21 -4.16 -2.67
CA ASP A 33 2.47 -5.60 -2.75
C ASP A 33 1.47 -6.41 -1.93
N ILE A 34 1.11 -5.92 -0.73
CA ILE A 34 0.07 -6.53 0.10
C ILE A 34 -1.28 -6.50 -0.63
N LEU A 35 -1.65 -5.35 -1.21
CA LEU A 35 -2.90 -5.24 -1.98
C LEU A 35 -2.88 -6.19 -3.18
N LYS A 36 -1.78 -6.25 -3.92
CA LYS A 36 -1.61 -7.18 -5.05
C LYS A 36 -1.84 -8.61 -4.60
N SER A 37 -1.13 -9.04 -3.56
CA SER A 37 -1.24 -10.41 -3.03
C SER A 37 -2.64 -10.77 -2.52
N VAL A 38 -3.37 -9.82 -1.91
CA VAL A 38 -4.74 -10.05 -1.43
C VAL A 38 -5.73 -10.18 -2.57
N PHE A 39 -5.56 -9.38 -3.64
CA PHE A 39 -6.54 -9.28 -4.71
C PHE A 39 -6.19 -10.10 -5.96
N GLU A 40 -4.97 -10.62 -6.12
CA GLU A 40 -4.51 -11.40 -7.27
C GLU A 40 -5.51 -12.52 -7.63
N GLN A 41 -5.84 -13.38 -6.67
CA GLN A 41 -6.79 -14.49 -6.89
C GLN A 41 -8.19 -14.03 -7.30
N VAL A 42 -8.64 -12.88 -6.77
CA VAL A 42 -9.97 -12.32 -7.08
C VAL A 42 -9.96 -11.73 -8.48
N LEU A 43 -8.92 -10.98 -8.83
CA LEU A 43 -8.78 -10.34 -10.13
C LEU A 43 -8.57 -11.36 -11.25
N ASP A 44 -7.76 -12.40 -11.01
CA ASP A 44 -7.59 -13.52 -11.93
C ASP A 44 -8.93 -14.21 -12.24
N SER A 45 -9.80 -14.36 -11.24
CA SER A 45 -11.10 -15.01 -11.41
C SER A 45 -12.07 -14.23 -12.30
N VAL A 46 -11.88 -12.91 -12.41
CA VAL A 46 -12.68 -12.01 -13.26
C VAL A 46 -11.92 -11.57 -14.53
N GLY A 47 -10.72 -12.11 -14.76
CA GLY A 47 -9.90 -11.83 -15.93
C GLY A 47 -9.30 -10.42 -15.96
N LEU A 48 -9.07 -9.82 -14.79
CA LEU A 48 -8.45 -8.50 -14.67
C LEU A 48 -7.00 -8.66 -14.18
N ASP A 49 -6.10 -7.84 -14.71
CA ASP A 49 -4.74 -7.72 -14.20
C ASP A 49 -4.66 -6.63 -13.12
N PHE A 50 -3.89 -6.87 -12.06
CA PHE A 50 -3.75 -5.91 -10.96
C PHE A 50 -3.04 -4.63 -11.39
N ASP A 51 -2.05 -4.73 -12.28
CA ASP A 51 -1.31 -3.56 -12.75
C ASP A 51 -2.18 -2.73 -13.71
N GLU A 52 -3.04 -3.38 -14.50
CA GLU A 52 -4.11 -2.71 -15.26
C GLU A 52 -5.12 -2.01 -14.33
N PHE A 53 -5.57 -2.68 -13.26
CA PHE A 53 -6.48 -2.12 -12.25
C PHE A 53 -5.93 -0.85 -11.58
N LEU A 54 -4.65 -0.85 -11.18
CA LEU A 54 -4.01 0.35 -10.63
C LEU A 54 -3.88 1.47 -11.67
N GLY A 55 -3.64 1.11 -12.94
CA GLY A 55 -3.52 2.04 -14.06
C GLY A 55 -4.80 2.81 -14.43
N PHE A 56 -5.99 2.28 -14.11
CA PHE A 56 -7.27 2.99 -14.29
C PHE A 56 -7.43 4.22 -13.38
N THR A 57 -6.56 4.40 -12.37
CA THR A 57 -6.71 5.42 -11.34
C THR A 57 -5.59 6.45 -11.40
N THR A 58 -5.27 7.03 -12.56
CA THR A 58 -4.53 8.31 -12.52
C THR A 58 -5.44 9.36 -11.90
N LEU A 59 -4.91 10.11 -10.93
CA LEU A 59 -5.63 11.15 -10.18
C LEU A 59 -6.35 12.18 -11.09
N ASP A 60 -5.97 12.25 -12.36
CA ASP A 60 -6.59 13.08 -13.40
C ASP A 60 -8.06 12.74 -13.69
N GLN A 61 -8.58 11.58 -13.27
CA GLN A 61 -10.02 11.27 -13.40
C GLN A 61 -10.86 11.71 -12.19
N PHE A 62 -10.23 12.15 -11.10
CA PHE A 62 -10.92 12.59 -9.88
C PHE A 62 -10.80 14.11 -9.60
N PHE A 63 -10.15 14.88 -10.49
CA PHE A 63 -10.04 16.33 -10.42
C PHE A 63 -10.56 17.02 -11.70
#